data_AF-A0A356KMV9-F1
#
_entry.id   AF-A0A356KMV9-F1
#
_cell.length_a   1.000
_cell.length_b   1.000
_cell.length_c   1.000
_cell.angle_alpha   90.00
_cell.angle_beta   90.00
_cell.angle_gamma   90.00
#
_symmetry.space_group_name_H-M   'P 1'
#
loop_
_entity.id
_entity.type
_entity.pdbx_description
1 polymer ?
#
loop_
_entity_poly.entity_id
_entity_poly.type
_entity_poly.pdbx_seq_one_letter_code
_entity_poly.pdbx_strand_id
1 'polypeptide(L)'
;MLCSFLFLAPLGALGCATSEPPPARPANEDQPRAFQQARELEDQAIKAVKSAHQTRDVTKRQEFYDIALGQLRDARKLYEDELIRDPGTPERRRAIEAEMDRLSERIRRIHEERPHR
;
A
#
# COMPACT_ATOMS: atom_id res chain seq x y z
N MET A 1 45.60 -27.81 38.07
CA MET A 1 45.05 -27.80 36.70
C MET A 1 43.80 -26.94 36.70
N LEU A 2 43.92 -25.68 36.27
CA LEU A 2 42.85 -24.68 36.24
C LEU A 2 42.44 -24.51 34.77
N CYS A 3 41.27 -25.02 34.40
CA CYS A 3 40.69 -24.78 33.07
C CYS A 3 39.80 -23.53 33.15
N SER A 4 40.38 -22.38 32.80
CA SER A 4 39.66 -21.14 32.53
C SER A 4 38.95 -21.26 31.18
N PHE A 5 37.62 -21.36 31.21
CA PHE A 5 36.79 -21.23 30.01
C PHE A 5 36.51 -19.75 29.76
N LEU A 6 37.27 -19.16 28.84
CA LEU A 6 37.00 -17.82 28.32
C LEU A 6 36.00 -17.91 27.17
N PHE A 7 34.86 -17.25 27.38
CA PHE A 7 34.07 -16.46 26.43
C PHE A 7 34.13 -16.80 24.94
N LEU A 8 32.98 -17.22 24.39
CA LEU A 8 32.60 -16.85 23.02
C LEU A 8 31.09 -16.58 23.01
N ALA A 9 30.71 -15.31 23.16
CA ALA A 9 29.34 -14.87 22.94
C ALA A 9 29.15 -14.60 21.44
N PRO A 10 28.22 -15.26 20.75
CA PRO A 10 27.83 -14.82 19.42
C PRO A 10 26.95 -13.57 19.55
N LEU A 11 27.48 -12.45 19.07
CA LEU A 11 26.73 -11.24 18.73
C LEU A 11 25.67 -11.61 17.69
N GLY A 12 24.46 -11.91 18.16
CA GLY A 12 23.27 -12.04 17.34
C GLY A 12 22.79 -10.67 16.88
N ALA A 13 23.46 -10.09 15.88
CA ALA A 13 22.93 -9.00 15.09
C ALA A 13 22.32 -9.60 13.83
N LEU A 14 20.98 -9.63 13.73
CA LEU A 14 20.28 -9.68 12.45
C LEU A 14 18.88 -9.07 12.65
N GLY A 15 18.84 -7.77 12.34
CA GLY A 15 17.70 -6.98 11.90
C GLY A 15 16.31 -7.42 12.32
N CYS A 16 15.78 -6.77 13.36
CA CYS A 16 14.37 -6.38 13.32
C CYS A 16 14.21 -5.48 12.10
N ALA A 17 13.76 -6.06 10.98
CA ALA A 17 13.15 -5.31 9.90
C ALA A 17 12.00 -4.53 10.54
N THR A 18 12.23 -3.24 10.79
CA THR A 18 11.17 -2.30 11.12
C THR A 18 10.34 -2.16 9.86
N SER A 19 9.44 -3.11 9.63
CA SER A 19 8.26 -2.83 8.83
C SER A 19 7.49 -1.81 9.64
N GLU A 20 7.80 -0.53 9.43
CA GLU A 20 6.97 0.54 9.93
C GLU A 20 5.54 0.22 9.46
N PRO A 21 4.60 -0.04 10.38
CA PRO A 21 3.23 -0.26 9.98
C PRO A 21 2.80 1.01 9.24
N PRO A 22 2.07 0.88 8.12
CA PRO A 22 1.57 2.06 7.42
C PRO A 22 0.88 2.96 8.44
N PRO A 23 1.05 4.30 8.36
CA PRO A 23 0.50 5.23 9.34
C PRO A 23 -0.96 4.86 9.60
N ALA A 24 -1.28 4.68 10.89
CA ALA A 24 -2.62 4.27 11.31
C ALA A 24 -3.61 5.31 10.78
N ARG A 25 -4.47 4.89 9.84
CA ARG A 25 -5.46 5.80 9.26
C ARG A 25 -6.43 6.20 10.36
N PRO A 26 -6.80 7.50 10.49
CA PRO A 26 -7.79 7.91 11.48
C PRO A 26 -9.09 7.15 11.23
N ALA A 27 -9.54 6.44 12.25
CA ALA A 27 -10.84 5.78 12.28
C ALA A 27 -11.90 6.87 12.51
N ASN A 28 -12.27 7.60 11.46
CA ASN A 28 -13.33 8.61 11.57
C ASN A 28 -14.64 8.01 11.06
N GLU A 29 -15.61 7.88 11.97
CA GLU A 29 -16.99 7.47 11.72
C GLU A 29 -17.76 8.47 10.83
N ASP A 30 -17.22 9.68 10.63
CA ASP A 30 -17.76 10.76 9.78
C ASP A 30 -17.10 10.88 8.39
N GLN A 31 -16.39 9.85 7.91
CA GLN A 31 -15.77 9.94 6.58
C GLN A 31 -16.84 9.92 5.47
N PRO A 32 -16.69 10.76 4.42
CA PRO A 32 -17.55 10.71 3.24
C PRO A 32 -17.64 9.28 2.70
N ARG A 33 -18.83 8.89 2.22
CA ARG A 33 -19.04 7.57 1.59
C ARG A 33 -18.02 7.27 0.47
N ALA A 34 -17.56 8.30 -0.23
CA ALA A 34 -16.52 8.20 -1.25
C ALA A 34 -15.22 7.57 -0.71
N PHE A 35 -14.86 7.82 0.55
CA PHE A 35 -13.65 7.26 1.16
C PHE A 35 -13.79 5.79 1.52
N GLN A 36 -14.99 5.37 1.93
CA GLN A 36 -15.25 3.95 2.14
C GLN A 36 -15.15 3.19 0.81
N GLN A 37 -15.75 3.72 -0.25
CA GLN A 37 -15.66 3.13 -1.59
C GLN A 37 -14.21 3.10 -2.11
N ALA A 38 -13.43 4.18 -1.90
CA ALA A 38 -12.02 4.20 -2.28
C ALA A 38 -11.20 3.13 -1.55
N ARG A 39 -11.49 2.88 -0.25
CA ARG A 39 -10.86 1.81 0.52
C ARG A 39 -11.23 0.42 0.00
N GLU A 40 -12.50 0.20 -0.33
CA GLU A 40 -12.93 -1.08 -0.90
C GLU A 40 -12.24 -1.39 -2.23
N LEU A 41 -12.08 -0.39 -3.09
CA LEU A 41 -11.31 -0.50 -4.34
C LEU A 41 -9.82 -0.80 -4.05
N GLU A 42 -9.23 -0.13 -3.06
CA GLU A 42 -7.85 -0.41 -2.64
C GLU A 42 -7.68 -1.85 -2.15
N ASP A 43 -8.61 -2.35 -1.33
CA ASP A 43 -8.58 -3.73 -0.82
C ASP A 43 -8.72 -4.75 -1.94
N GLN A 44 -9.59 -4.47 -2.92
CA GLN A 44 -9.70 -5.31 -4.12
C GLN A 44 -8.40 -5.30 -4.93
N ALA A 45 -7.74 -4.15 -5.06
CA ALA A 45 -6.46 -4.04 -5.77
C ALA A 45 -5.36 -4.85 -5.08
N ILE A 46 -5.30 -4.80 -3.74
CA ILE A 46 -4.35 -5.60 -2.96
C ILE A 46 -4.59 -7.09 -3.19
N LYS A 47 -5.86 -7.54 -3.22
CA LYS A 47 -6.20 -8.93 -3.54
C LYS A 47 -5.76 -9.32 -4.94
N ALA A 48 -5.97 -8.45 -5.94
CA ALA A 48 -5.54 -8.69 -7.31
C ALA A 48 -4.01 -8.80 -7.43
N VAL A 49 -3.23 -7.92 -6.79
CA VAL A 49 -1.76 -8.02 -6.73
C VAL A 49 -1.31 -9.32 -6.07
N LYS A 50 -1.96 -9.72 -4.97
CA LYS A 50 -1.67 -11.00 -4.31
C LYS A 50 -1.92 -12.19 -5.26
N SER A 51 -3.01 -12.17 -6.01
CA SER A 51 -3.28 -13.18 -7.04
C SER A 51 -2.26 -13.16 -8.18
N ALA A 52 -1.79 -11.98 -8.59
CA ALA A 52 -0.71 -11.84 -9.58
C ALA A 52 0.56 -12.57 -9.11
N HIS A 53 0.98 -12.34 -7.86
CA HIS A 53 2.18 -12.97 -7.28
C HIS A 53 2.08 -14.49 -7.16
N GLN A 54 0.88 -15.04 -7.02
CA GLN A 54 0.64 -16.47 -6.92
C GLN A 54 0.53 -17.16 -8.30
N THR A 55 0.32 -16.39 -9.37
CA THR A 55 0.04 -16.92 -10.70
C THR A 55 1.32 -17.12 -11.50
N ARG A 56 1.56 -18.33 -12.01
CA ARG A 56 2.73 -18.66 -12.85
C ARG A 56 2.58 -18.24 -14.32
N ASP A 57 1.34 -18.19 -14.80
CA ASP A 57 0.99 -17.76 -16.16
C ASP A 57 1.23 -16.24 -16.29
N VAL A 58 2.11 -15.85 -17.22
CA VAL A 58 2.51 -14.44 -17.42
C VAL A 58 1.33 -13.60 -17.89
N THR A 59 0.49 -14.12 -18.79
CA THR A 59 -0.67 -13.40 -19.32
C THR A 59 -1.67 -13.13 -18.21
N LYS A 60 -2.03 -14.15 -17.43
CA LYS A 60 -2.95 -13.99 -16.29
C LYS A 60 -2.38 -13.11 -15.19
N ARG A 61 -1.08 -13.21 -14.93
CA ARG A 61 -0.38 -12.31 -13.98
C ARG A 61 -0.51 -10.86 -14.44
N GLN A 62 -0.32 -10.60 -15.73
CA GLN A 62 -0.47 -9.27 -16.31
C GLN A 62 -1.90 -8.74 -16.21
N GLU A 63 -2.91 -9.59 -16.44
CA GLU A 63 -4.33 -9.25 -16.24
C GLU A 63 -4.62 -8.83 -14.79
N PHE A 64 -4.11 -9.57 -13.79
CA PHE A 64 -4.29 -9.20 -12.39
C PHE A 64 -3.65 -7.85 -12.04
N TYR A 65 -2.45 -7.57 -12.58
CA TYR A 65 -1.84 -6.25 -12.40
C TYR A 65 -2.66 -5.14 -13.06
N ASP A 66 -3.21 -5.37 -14.26
CA ASP A 66 -4.07 -4.40 -14.94
C ASP A 66 -5.35 -4.11 -14.15
N ILE A 67 -5.98 -5.15 -13.57
CA ILE A 67 -7.13 -5.01 -12.68
C ILE A 67 -6.77 -4.17 -11.44
N ALA A 68 -5.65 -4.49 -10.77
CA ALA A 68 -5.20 -3.77 -9.59
C ALA A 68 -4.93 -2.29 -9.89
N LEU A 69 -4.27 -2.01 -11.02
CA LEU A 69 -4.00 -0.64 -11.47
C LEU A 69 -5.28 0.13 -11.79
N GLY A 70 -6.27 -0.51 -12.40
CA GLY A 70 -7.59 0.08 -12.64
C GLY A 70 -8.26 0.50 -11.33
N GLN A 71 -8.35 -0.43 -10.37
CA GLN A 71 -8.97 -0.19 -9.07
C GLN A 71 -8.28 0.93 -8.27
N LEU A 72 -6.94 0.99 -8.27
CA LEU A 72 -6.21 2.06 -7.59
C LEU A 72 -6.40 3.43 -8.25
N ARG A 73 -6.50 3.48 -9.58
CA ARG A 73 -6.79 4.73 -10.31
C ARG A 73 -8.20 5.22 -10.01
N ASP A 74 -9.17 4.32 -9.97
CA ASP A 74 -10.55 4.65 -9.61
C ASP A 74 -10.64 5.13 -8.15
N ALA A 75 -9.93 4.46 -7.23
CA ALA A 75 -9.83 4.91 -5.83
C ALA A 75 -9.24 6.32 -5.72
N ARG A 76 -8.15 6.60 -6.45
CA ARG A 76 -7.53 7.94 -6.50
C ARG A 76 -8.49 8.98 -7.05
N LYS A 77 -9.25 8.64 -8.10
CA LYS A 77 -10.25 9.53 -8.70
C LYS A 77 -11.36 9.90 -7.70
N LEU A 78 -11.81 8.98 -6.86
CA LEU A 78 -12.79 9.29 -5.82
C LEU A 78 -12.29 10.35 -4.82
N TYR A 79 -11.01 10.34 -4.49
CA TYR A 79 -10.39 11.37 -3.65
C TYR A 79 -10.27 12.72 -4.38
N GLU A 80 -9.92 12.70 -5.67
CA GLU A 80 -9.84 13.89 -6.51
C GLU A 80 -11.22 14.55 -6.69
N ASP A 81 -12.24 13.74 -7.01
CA ASP A 81 -13.63 14.18 -7.14
C ASP A 81 -14.15 14.78 -5.81
N GLU A 82 -13.75 14.21 -4.66
CA GLU A 82 -14.10 14.76 -3.35
C GLU A 82 -13.46 16.14 -3.12
N LEU A 83 -12.16 16.31 -3.45
CA LEU A 83 -11.49 17.62 -3.31
C LEU A 83 -12.10 18.70 -4.20
N ILE A 84 -12.59 18.32 -5.38
CA ILE A 84 -13.29 19.23 -6.29
C ILE A 84 -14.67 19.60 -5.72
N ARG A 85 -15.40 18.61 -5.18
CA ARG A 85 -16.75 18.79 -4.67
C ARG A 85 -16.80 19.56 -3.36
N ASP A 86 -15.96 19.17 -2.41
CA ASP A 86 -15.83 19.78 -1.08
C ASP A 86 -14.35 19.78 -0.66
N PRO A 87 -13.64 20.89 -0.90
CA PRO A 87 -12.25 21.04 -0.46
C PRO A 87 -12.05 20.88 1.06
N GLY A 88 -13.11 21.05 1.85
CA GLY A 88 -13.05 21.00 3.31
C GLY A 88 -12.12 22.06 3.93
N THR A 89 -11.62 21.76 5.14
CA THR A 89 -10.58 22.57 5.79
C THR A 89 -9.20 22.26 5.20
N PRO A 90 -8.20 23.15 5.37
CA PRO A 90 -6.83 22.88 4.92
C PRO A 90 -6.25 21.55 5.43
N GLU A 91 -6.58 21.15 6.66
CA GLU A 91 -6.13 19.89 7.26
C GLU A 91 -6.76 18.69 6.56
N ARG A 92 -8.07 18.75 6.29
CA ARG A 92 -8.79 17.68 5.56
C ARG A 92 -8.27 17.56 4.14
N ARG A 93 -8.05 18.69 3.45
CA ARG A 93 -7.44 18.71 2.12
C ARG A 93 -6.07 18.02 2.13
N ARG A 94 -5.17 18.40 3.04
CA ARG A 94 -3.84 17.78 3.16
C ARG A 94 -3.92 16.28 3.43
N ALA A 95 -4.88 15.84 4.25
CA ALA A 95 -5.08 14.41 4.50
C ALA A 95 -5.50 13.65 3.24
N ILE A 96 -6.38 14.23 2.41
CA ILE A 96 -6.81 13.63 1.14
C ILE A 96 -5.66 13.62 0.14
N GLU A 97 -4.92 14.73 0.01
CA GLU A 97 -3.75 14.84 -0.86
C GLU A 97 -2.69 13.79 -0.47
N ALA A 98 -2.43 13.58 0.83
CA ALA A 98 -1.52 12.54 1.30
C ALA A 98 -1.99 11.11 0.94
N GLU A 99 -3.30 10.84 0.99
CA GLU A 99 -3.86 9.55 0.54
C GLU A 99 -3.71 9.38 -0.99
N MET A 100 -3.90 10.44 -1.77
CA MET A 100 -3.70 10.41 -3.22
C MET A 100 -2.23 10.17 -3.58
N ASP A 101 -1.29 10.77 -2.86
CA ASP A 101 0.15 10.55 -3.05
C ASP A 101 0.53 9.10 -2.72
N ARG A 102 0.00 8.56 -1.61
CA ARG A 102 0.18 7.16 -1.22
C ARG A 102 -0.34 6.19 -2.30
N LEU A 103 -1.51 6.46 -2.87
CA LEU A 103 -2.05 5.66 -3.97
C LEU A 103 -1.20 5.79 -5.24
N SER A 104 -0.71 7.00 -5.55
CA SER A 104 0.14 7.25 -6.71
C SER A 104 1.47 6.49 -6.62
N GLU A 105 2.08 6.48 -5.43
CA GLU A 105 3.29 5.71 -5.15
C GLU A 105 3.04 4.20 -5.27
N ARG A 106 1.90 3.69 -4.79
CA ARG A 106 1.55 2.28 -4.97
C ARG A 106 1.34 1.91 -6.44
N ILE A 107 0.66 2.76 -7.21
CA ILE A 107 0.49 2.59 -8.66
C ILE A 107 1.86 2.51 -9.35
N ARG A 108 2.79 3.41 -9.00
CA ARG A 108 4.16 3.41 -9.53
C ARG A 108 4.89 2.10 -9.25
N ARG A 109 4.86 1.60 -8.00
CA ARG A 109 5.50 0.32 -7.63
C ARG A 109 4.92 -0.86 -8.40
N ILE A 110 3.61 -0.93 -8.57
CA ILE A 110 2.98 -2.02 -9.35
C ILE A 110 3.40 -1.97 -10.82
N HIS A 111 3.59 -0.78 -11.40
CA HIS A 111 4.14 -0.66 -12.75
C HIS A 111 5.58 -1.19 -12.86
N GLU A 112 6.40 -0.97 -11.83
CA GLU A 112 7.77 -1.47 -11.77
C GLU A 112 7.84 -3.00 -11.57
N GLU A 113 6.89 -3.58 -10.84
CA GLU A 113 6.78 -5.03 -10.62
C GLU A 113 6.22 -5.79 -11.83
N ARG A 114 5.55 -5.10 -12.74
CA ARG A 114 4.90 -5.72 -13.90
C ARG A 114 5.96 -6.27 -14.87
N PRO A 115 5.83 -7.54 -15.33
CA PRO A 115 6.73 -8.07 -16.35
C PRO A 115 6.66 -7.21 -17.62
N HIS A 116 7.80 -6.65 -18.03
CA HIS A 116 7.92 -5.93 -19.30
C HIS A 116 7.68 -6.91 -20.46
N ARG A 117 6.79 -6.51 -21.38
CA ARG A 117 6.52 -7.27 -22.61
C ARG A 117 7.75 -7.30 -23.51
#